data_AF-A0A1M5M2A4-F1
#
_entry.id   AF-A0A1M5M2A4-F1
#
_cell.length_a   1.000
_cell.length_b   1.000
_cell.length_c   1.000
_cell.angle_alpha   90.00
_cell.angle_beta   90.00
_cell.angle_gamma   90.00
#
_symmetry.space_group_name_H-M   'P 1'
#
loop_
_entity.id
_entity.type
_entity.pdbx_description
1 polymer ?
#
loop_
_entity_poly.entity_id
_entity_poly.type
_entity_poly.pdbx_seq_one_letter_code
_entity_poly.pdbx_strand_id
1 'polypeptide(L)'
;MNFKIFTLGLLFFITTQINAQSYSGFLADNYNGVHGVLQNPANIADSRLKLDLNLFGISTFFGNNYLGIRLDDAFSNVGSVFDTAEQTPKRDNFLSANLDILGPSIMLGINKKSAVALFTRGRFFFNADDIDGTLLDKEGG
;
A
#
# COMPACT_ATOMS: atom_id res chain seq x y z
N MET A 1 24.80 29.18 -19.15
CA MET A 1 23.72 28.24 -18.79
C MET A 1 23.03 28.77 -17.55
N ASN A 2 21.75 29.13 -17.63
CA ASN A 2 21.06 29.89 -16.58
C ASN A 2 20.98 29.07 -15.29
N PHE A 3 21.46 29.63 -14.17
CA PHE A 3 21.46 28.99 -12.86
C PHE A 3 20.08 28.40 -12.49
N LYS A 4 19.01 29.10 -12.86
CA LYS A 4 17.61 28.65 -12.68
C LYS A 4 17.28 27.34 -13.42
N ILE A 5 17.81 27.13 -14.61
CA ILE A 5 17.60 25.90 -15.41
C ILE A 5 18.34 24.73 -14.76
N PHE A 6 19.53 24.99 -14.23
CA PHE A 6 20.30 24.00 -13.48
C PHE A 6 19.61 23.61 -12.17
N THR A 7 19.07 24.58 -11.42
CA THR A 7 18.30 24.31 -10.18
C THR A 7 17.02 23.52 -10.47
N LEU A 8 16.34 23.81 -11.59
CA LEU A 8 15.13 23.09 -12.00
C LEU A 8 15.43 21.65 -12.43
N GLY A 9 16.54 21.43 -13.15
CA GLY A 9 17.02 20.09 -13.50
C GLY A 9 17.42 19.27 -12.28
N LEU A 10 18.03 19.90 -11.26
CA LEU A 10 18.39 19.24 -10.01
C LEU A 10 17.16 18.82 -9.20
N LEU A 11 16.12 19.66 -9.15
CA LEU A 11 14.86 19.31 -8.47
C LEU A 11 14.17 18.09 -9.11
N PHE A 12 14.29 17.94 -10.44
CA PHE A 12 13.71 16.83 -11.18
C PHE A 12 14.48 15.50 -10.98
N PHE A 13 15.77 15.55 -10.65
CA PHE A 13 16.55 14.35 -10.37
C PHE A 13 16.25 13.73 -9.00
N ILE A 14 15.90 14.54 -7.99
CA ILE A 14 15.64 14.08 -6.62
C ILE A 14 14.35 13.24 -6.53
N THR A 15 13.39 13.41 -7.45
CA THR A 15 12.12 12.65 -7.46
C THR A 15 12.28 11.18 -7.88
N THR A 16 13.45 10.78 -8.38
CA THR A 16 13.71 9.42 -8.89
C THR A 16 14.08 8.39 -7.83
N GLN A 17 14.18 8.79 -6.56
CA GLN A 17 14.53 7.92 -5.44
C GLN A 17 13.30 7.54 -4.60
N ILE A 18 12.28 6.95 -5.24
CA ILE A 18 11.10 6.44 -4.52
C ILE A 18 11.46 5.08 -3.91
N ASN A 19 11.82 5.09 -2.63
CA ASN A 19 12.00 3.88 -1.85
C ASN A 19 10.63 3.38 -1.38
N ALA A 20 10.18 2.25 -1.91
CA ALA A 20 8.96 1.55 -1.45
C ALA A 20 9.22 0.83 -0.10
N GLN A 21 9.61 1.58 0.94
CA GLN A 21 9.78 1.01 2.28
C GLN A 21 8.43 0.94 3.02
N SER A 22 8.21 -0.16 3.72
CA SER A 22 7.01 -0.33 4.55
C SER A 22 7.04 0.66 5.71
N TYR A 23 6.04 1.55 5.78
CA TYR A 23 5.87 2.66 6.74
C TYR A 23 5.65 2.22 8.21
N SER A 24 6.26 1.13 8.67
CA SER A 24 5.95 0.54 9.99
C SER A 24 6.26 1.50 11.15
N GLY A 25 7.41 2.19 11.11
CA GLY A 25 7.76 3.21 12.11
C GLY A 25 6.95 4.49 11.97
N PHE A 26 6.61 4.88 10.73
CA PHE A 26 5.83 6.10 10.46
C PHE A 26 4.43 6.02 11.05
N LEU A 27 3.76 4.86 10.98
CA LEU A 27 2.41 4.72 11.55
C LEU A 27 2.37 4.90 13.07
N ALA A 28 3.48 4.67 13.78
CA ALA A 28 3.59 4.83 15.23
C ALA A 28 4.13 6.22 15.67
N ASP A 29 4.57 7.05 14.74
CA ASP A 29 5.16 8.36 15.03
C ASP A 29 4.07 9.42 15.33
N ASN A 30 4.38 10.44 16.13
CA ASN A 30 3.50 11.60 16.36
C ASN A 30 3.57 12.65 15.23
N TYR A 31 4.25 12.31 14.14
CA TYR A 31 4.24 13.02 12.85
C TYR A 31 3.47 12.25 11.74
N ASN A 32 2.62 11.29 12.11
CA ASN A 32 1.88 10.43 11.17
C ASN A 32 0.59 11.06 10.59
N GLY A 33 0.19 12.25 11.06
CA GLY A 33 -0.90 13.03 10.48
C GLY A 33 -2.22 12.28 10.35
N VAL A 34 -2.83 12.38 9.17
CA VAL A 34 -4.08 11.67 8.84
C VAL A 34 -3.92 10.16 8.97
N HIS A 35 -2.75 9.60 8.64
CA HIS A 35 -2.51 8.16 8.69
C HIS A 35 -2.57 7.61 10.12
N GLY A 36 -2.23 8.43 11.13
CA GLY A 36 -2.39 8.10 12.54
C GLY A 36 -3.83 7.95 12.96
N VAL A 37 -4.73 8.80 12.42
CA VAL A 37 -6.18 8.75 12.69
C VAL A 37 -6.75 7.38 12.29
N LEU A 38 -6.25 6.83 11.18
CA LEU A 38 -6.74 5.56 10.61
C LEU A 38 -6.46 4.36 11.52
N GLN A 39 -5.44 4.45 12.37
CA GLN A 39 -5.09 3.42 13.36
C GLN A 39 -5.76 3.70 14.69
N ASN A 40 -5.67 4.93 15.18
CA ASN A 40 -6.32 5.37 16.41
C ASN A 40 -6.67 6.87 16.30
N PRO A 41 -7.96 7.23 16.30
CA PRO A 41 -8.39 8.62 16.24
C PRO A 41 -7.81 9.51 17.35
N ALA A 42 -7.48 8.95 18.52
CA ALA A 42 -6.89 9.71 19.62
C ALA A 42 -5.47 10.23 19.31
N ASN A 43 -4.75 9.62 18.37
CA ASN A 43 -3.39 10.01 18.00
C ASN A 43 -3.31 11.45 17.47
N ILE A 44 -4.39 11.99 16.92
CA ILE A 44 -4.40 13.37 16.39
C ILE A 44 -4.23 14.42 17.48
N ALA A 45 -4.60 14.12 18.72
CA ALA A 45 -4.48 15.06 19.83
C ALA A 45 -3.01 15.28 20.25
N ASP A 46 -2.15 14.29 20.01
CA ASP A 46 -0.70 14.35 20.27
C ASP A 46 0.13 14.62 19.00
N SER A 47 -0.53 14.88 17.87
CA SER A 47 0.16 15.20 16.63
C SER A 47 0.94 16.51 16.75
N ARG A 48 2.19 16.48 16.27
CA ARG A 48 3.04 17.70 16.17
C ARG A 48 2.80 18.50 14.90
N LEU A 49 2.01 17.96 13.96
CA LEU A 49 1.62 18.64 12.72
C LEU A 49 0.39 19.52 12.94
N LYS A 50 0.47 20.79 12.52
CA LYS A 50 -0.69 21.71 12.52
C LYS A 50 -1.62 21.50 11.33
N LEU A 51 -1.05 21.10 10.20
CA LEU A 51 -1.77 20.80 8.96
C LEU A 51 -1.11 19.57 8.36
N ASP A 52 -1.92 18.59 8.01
CA ASP A 52 -1.53 17.47 7.17
C ASP A 52 -2.58 17.30 6.07
N LEU A 53 -2.12 17.11 4.84
CA LEU A 53 -2.96 16.97 3.65
C LEU A 53 -2.50 15.72 2.89
N ASN A 54 -3.37 14.73 2.83
CA ASN A 54 -3.19 13.57 1.98
C ASN A 54 -4.13 13.67 0.78
N LEU A 55 -3.56 13.68 -0.43
CA LEU A 55 -4.33 13.84 -1.67
C LEU A 55 -5.00 12.52 -2.06
N PHE A 56 -4.21 11.46 -2.14
CA PHE A 56 -4.67 10.10 -2.31
C PHE A 56 -3.56 9.12 -1.92
N GLY A 57 -3.93 7.92 -1.51
CA GLY A 57 -3.04 6.81 -1.23
C GLY A 57 -3.73 5.50 -1.57
N ILE A 58 -2.98 4.55 -2.14
CA ILE A 58 -3.46 3.21 -2.48
C ILE A 58 -2.52 2.21 -1.84
N SER A 59 -3.09 1.23 -1.15
CA SER A 59 -2.38 0.10 -0.58
C SER A 59 -3.08 -1.17 -1.03
N THR A 60 -2.30 -2.11 -1.54
CA THR A 60 -2.81 -3.41 -1.98
C THR A 60 -1.97 -4.52 -1.35
N PHE A 61 -2.63 -5.58 -0.94
CA PHE A 61 -1.99 -6.81 -0.49
C PHE A 61 -2.63 -7.98 -1.20
N PHE A 62 -1.79 -8.89 -1.69
CA PHE A 62 -2.22 -10.13 -2.30
C PHE A 62 -1.38 -11.25 -1.69
N GLY A 63 -2.02 -12.35 -1.30
CA GLY A 63 -1.37 -13.48 -0.67
C GLY A 63 -2.04 -14.76 -1.10
N ASN A 64 -1.23 -15.75 -1.46
CA ASN A 64 -1.71 -17.08 -1.79
C ASN A 64 -0.59 -18.10 -1.54
N ASN A 65 -0.93 -19.37 -1.40
CA ASN A 65 0.02 -20.48 -1.22
C ASN A 65 -0.02 -21.51 -2.37
N TYR A 66 -0.70 -21.20 -3.47
CA TYR A 66 -0.87 -22.07 -4.64
C TYR A 66 0.05 -21.70 -5.81
N LEU A 67 0.15 -20.41 -6.15
CA LEU A 67 1.00 -19.87 -7.22
C LEU A 67 2.26 -19.21 -6.64
N GLY A 68 3.42 -19.75 -7.00
CA GLY A 68 4.73 -19.16 -6.78
C GLY A 68 5.06 -18.15 -7.88
N ILE A 69 4.77 -16.87 -7.64
CA ILE A 69 5.13 -15.79 -8.57
C ILE A 69 6.47 -15.19 -8.15
N ARG A 70 7.44 -15.19 -9.06
CA ARG A 70 8.70 -14.46 -8.87
C ARG A 70 8.53 -13.00 -9.31
N LEU A 71 9.02 -12.07 -8.50
CA LEU A 71 8.83 -10.63 -8.74
C LEU A 71 9.53 -10.15 -10.02
N ASP A 72 10.70 -10.69 -10.35
CA ASP A 72 11.44 -10.34 -11.57
C ASP A 72 10.71 -10.75 -12.85
N ASP A 73 10.08 -11.91 -12.84
CA ASP A 73 9.20 -12.34 -13.93
C ASP A 73 7.96 -11.42 -14.01
N ALA A 74 7.36 -11.08 -12.85
CA ALA A 74 6.20 -10.19 -12.76
C ALA A 74 6.45 -8.78 -13.33
N PHE A 75 7.65 -8.22 -13.12
CA PHE A 75 8.01 -6.90 -13.65
C PHE A 75 8.43 -6.94 -15.13
N SER A 76 8.92 -8.07 -15.63
CA SER A 76 9.40 -8.18 -17.02
C SER A 76 8.29 -8.52 -18.01
N ASN A 77 7.32 -9.37 -17.64
CA ASN A 77 6.25 -9.77 -18.56
C ASN A 77 4.98 -10.23 -17.83
N VAL A 78 4.16 -9.26 -17.38
CA VAL A 78 2.91 -9.50 -16.62
C VAL A 78 1.99 -10.53 -17.29
N GLY A 79 1.96 -10.59 -18.63
CA GLY A 79 1.07 -11.46 -19.38
C GLY A 79 1.40 -12.95 -19.27
N SER A 80 2.68 -13.33 -19.17
CA SER A 80 3.10 -14.75 -19.12
C SER A 80 3.33 -15.27 -17.71
N VAL A 81 3.35 -14.37 -16.71
CA VAL A 81 3.71 -14.70 -15.32
C VAL A 81 2.78 -15.72 -14.70
N PHE A 82 1.50 -15.68 -15.05
CA PHE A 82 0.51 -16.64 -14.55
C PHE A 82 0.61 -18.00 -15.26
N ASP A 83 1.11 -18.03 -16.50
CA ASP A 83 1.28 -19.27 -17.28
C ASP A 83 2.55 -20.02 -16.87
N THR A 84 3.61 -19.30 -16.47
CA THR A 84 4.89 -19.87 -16.03
C THR A 84 5.05 -19.95 -14.52
N ALA A 85 4.05 -19.55 -13.73
CA ALA A 85 4.09 -19.61 -12.28
C ALA A 85 4.16 -21.06 -11.80
N GLU A 86 5.07 -21.35 -10.86
CA GLU A 86 5.15 -22.67 -10.24
C GLU A 86 3.90 -22.91 -9.39
N GLN A 87 3.21 -24.03 -9.62
CA GLN A 87 2.01 -24.39 -8.89
C GLN A 87 2.34 -25.37 -7.77
N THR A 88 1.86 -25.08 -6.57
CA THR A 88 2.00 -25.96 -5.39
C THR A 88 0.60 -26.38 -4.92
N PRO A 89 -0.02 -27.39 -5.58
CA PRO A 89 -1.36 -27.83 -5.24
C PRO A 89 -1.40 -28.48 -3.86
N LYS A 90 -2.04 -27.80 -2.90
CA LYS A 90 -2.44 -28.41 -1.60
C LYS A 90 -3.96 -28.58 -1.53
N ARG A 91 -4.46 -29.28 -0.51
CA ARG A 91 -5.90 -29.44 -0.28
C ARG A 91 -6.52 -28.24 0.45
N ASP A 92 -5.68 -27.40 1.04
CA ASP A 92 -5.99 -26.28 1.93
C ASP A 92 -5.37 -24.98 1.41
N ASN A 93 -5.45 -24.73 0.10
CA ASN A 93 -4.91 -23.47 -0.42
C ASN A 93 -5.79 -22.29 0.01
N PHE A 94 -5.14 -21.15 0.24
CA PHE A 94 -5.80 -19.88 0.49
C PHE A 94 -5.46 -18.87 -0.60
N LEU A 95 -6.39 -17.95 -0.81
CA LEU A 95 -6.26 -16.79 -1.67
C LEU A 95 -6.82 -15.58 -0.94
N SER A 96 -5.98 -14.58 -0.69
CA SER A 96 -6.34 -13.35 0.00
C SER A 96 -5.95 -12.14 -0.86
N ALA A 97 -6.87 -11.20 -0.98
CA ALA A 97 -6.64 -9.91 -1.60
C ALA A 97 -7.23 -8.80 -0.72
N ASN A 98 -6.46 -7.74 -0.53
CA ASN A 98 -6.89 -6.53 0.14
C ASN A 98 -6.53 -5.31 -0.72
N LEU A 99 -7.49 -4.40 -0.84
CA LEU A 99 -7.33 -3.11 -1.51
C LEU A 99 -7.82 -2.03 -0.55
N ASP A 100 -6.97 -1.07 -0.24
CA ASP A 100 -7.24 0.05 0.66
C ASP A 100 -6.91 1.35 -0.07
N ILE A 101 -7.94 2.18 -0.26
CA ILE A 101 -7.85 3.44 -0.97
C ILE A 101 -8.16 4.54 0.03
N LEU A 102 -7.17 5.35 0.35
CA LEU A 102 -7.31 6.58 1.12
C LEU A 102 -7.44 7.73 0.14
N GLY A 103 -8.62 8.31 0.02
CA GLY A 103 -8.85 9.48 -0.83
C GLY A 103 -8.37 10.79 -0.18
N PRO A 104 -8.87 11.93 -0.69
CA PRO A 104 -8.56 13.23 -0.13
C PRO A 104 -8.87 13.29 1.36
N SER A 105 -7.90 13.78 2.12
CA SER A 105 -7.99 13.82 3.57
C SER A 105 -7.11 14.92 4.14
N ILE A 106 -7.59 15.50 5.23
CA ILE A 106 -6.97 16.64 5.89
C ILE A 106 -7.03 16.47 7.39
N MET A 107 -5.97 16.86 8.08
CA MET A 107 -5.94 17.00 9.53
C MET A 107 -5.51 18.42 9.88
N LEU A 108 -6.23 19.04 10.82
CA LEU A 108 -5.99 20.38 11.32
C LEU A 108 -5.84 20.35 12.83
N GLY A 109 -4.66 20.74 13.32
CA GLY A 109 -4.40 20.97 14.74
C GLY A 109 -4.96 22.32 15.16
N ILE A 110 -5.98 22.32 16.03
CA ILE A 110 -6.61 23.55 16.55
C ILE A 110 -5.77 24.12 17.69
N ASN A 111 -5.38 23.26 18.64
CA ASN A 111 -4.55 23.61 19.79
C ASN A 111 -3.65 22.41 20.18
N LYS A 112 -2.85 22.52 21.24
CA LYS A 112 -1.92 21.46 21.68
C LYS A 112 -2.59 20.15 22.16
N LYS A 113 -3.92 20.12 22.28
CA LYS A 113 -4.70 18.98 22.82
C LYS A 113 -5.94 18.67 21.97
N SER A 114 -6.15 19.38 20.87
CA SER A 114 -7.37 19.27 20.07
C SER A 114 -7.02 19.44 18.61
N ALA A 115 -7.43 18.46 17.82
CA ALA A 115 -7.32 18.47 16.37
C ALA A 115 -8.60 17.89 15.78
N VAL A 116 -8.85 18.24 14.52
CA VAL A 116 -9.95 17.71 13.74
C VAL A 116 -9.37 17.14 12.46
N ALA A 117 -9.81 15.95 12.09
CA ALA A 117 -9.43 15.30 10.85
C ALA A 117 -10.67 14.90 10.05
N LEU A 118 -10.57 15.00 8.73
CA LEU A 118 -11.61 14.64 7.78
C LEU A 118 -10.95 13.78 6.72
N PHE A 119 -11.46 12.57 6.50
CA PHE A 119 -10.87 11.64 5.56
C PHE A 119 -11.93 10.84 4.81
N THR A 120 -11.59 10.47 3.58
CA THR A 120 -12.36 9.51 2.79
C THR A 120 -11.53 8.25 2.60
N ARG A 121 -12.10 7.08 2.87
CA ARG A 121 -11.40 5.79 2.71
C ARG A 121 -12.36 4.72 2.23
N GLY A 122 -11.91 3.91 1.27
CA GLY A 122 -12.58 2.69 0.85
C GLY A 122 -11.66 1.50 1.09
N ARG A 123 -12.17 0.42 1.65
CA ARG A 123 -11.41 -0.81 1.88
C ARG A 123 -12.18 -2.03 1.40
N PHE A 124 -11.52 -2.86 0.62
CA PHE A 124 -12.03 -4.10 0.06
C PHE A 124 -11.17 -5.27 0.54
N PHE A 125 -11.82 -6.35 0.95
CA PHE A 125 -11.18 -7.59 1.34
C PHE A 125 -11.84 -8.75 0.62
N PHE A 126 -11.03 -9.65 0.10
CA PHE A 126 -11.44 -10.92 -0.46
C PHE A 126 -10.56 -11.99 0.16
N ASN A 127 -11.18 -13.02 0.74
CA ASN A 127 -10.48 -14.19 1.27
C ASN A 127 -11.26 -15.42 0.83
N ALA A 128 -10.52 -16.40 0.31
CA ALA A 128 -11.03 -17.71 -0.03
C ALA A 128 -10.06 -18.73 0.55
N ASP A 129 -10.57 -19.59 1.42
CA ASP A 129 -9.82 -20.61 2.15
C ASP A 129 -10.33 -22.00 1.76
N ASP A 130 -9.57 -23.05 2.11
CA ASP A 130 -9.89 -24.46 1.83
C ASP A 130 -10.15 -24.77 0.36
N ILE A 131 -9.37 -24.16 -0.53
CA ILE A 131 -9.42 -24.46 -1.97
C ILE A 131 -8.56 -25.70 -2.25
N ASP A 132 -9.21 -26.78 -2.69
CA ASP A 132 -8.51 -28.00 -3.11
C ASP A 132 -7.84 -27.80 -4.48
N GLY A 133 -6.55 -27.48 -4.45
CA GLY A 133 -5.73 -27.27 -5.64
C GLY A 133 -5.39 -28.57 -6.36
N THR A 134 -5.60 -29.74 -5.74
CA THR A 134 -5.35 -31.03 -6.39
C THR A 134 -6.40 -31.38 -7.44
N LEU A 135 -7.57 -30.73 -7.38
CA LEU A 135 -8.62 -30.85 -8.40
C LEU A 135 -8.29 -30.05 -9.66
N LEU A 136 -7.55 -28.94 -9.51
CA LEU A 136 -7.17 -28.07 -10.63
C LEU A 136 -6.01 -28.66 -11.45
N ASP A 137 -5.09 -29.37 -10.79
CA ASP A 137 -3.99 -30.10 -11.45
C ASP A 137 -4.50 -31.26 -12.34
N LYS A 138 -5.66 -31.85 -12.01
CA LYS A 138 -6.24 -33.00 -12.75
C LYS A 138 -6.95 -32.63 -14.05
N GLU A 139 -7.34 -31.38 -14.24
CA GLU A 139 -8.05 -30.89 -15.44
C GLU A 139 -7.10 -30.19 -16.45
N GLY A 140 -5.82 -29.97 -16.08
CA GLY A 140 -4.84 -29.23 -16.87
C GLY A 140 -3.73 -30.07 -17.54
N GLY A 141 -3.89 -31.39 -17.64
CA GLY A 141 -2.95 -32.30 -18.31
C GLY A 141 -3.22 -32.49 -19.80
#